data_AF-A0A937FWG7-F1
#
_entry.id   AF-A0A937FWG7-F1
#
_cell.length_a   1.000
_cell.length_b   1.000
_cell.length_c   1.000
_cell.angle_alpha   90.00
_cell.angle_beta   90.00
_cell.angle_gamma   90.00
#
_symmetry.space_group_name_H-M   'P 1'
#
loop_
_entity.id
_entity.type
_entity.pdbx_description
1 polymer ?
#
loop_
_entity_poly.entity_id
_entity_poly.type
_entity_poly.pdbx_seq_one_letter_code
_entity_poly.pdbx_strand_id
1 'polypeptide(L)'
;MNRYLIQQGFSSCSLDELSAINYYVRFMPVFCLTLVITGLLLNQPLIYFSLATLGIMGFASKKYHPMDAIYNRVIAPIYQKKLPAVNPLPRRYSSLMNTIFNLTTGLLLFNGFYSVGLFTGGLLILLQLAAILTHFCVACWLYEKFYAFLGYGNNITLSKARELRMNGALLVDVRTPQEHEKQVITGALNIPITTLTDNNIYHGKDVIVFCNSGMRSKEASNIINQKALARAYSLGSIENAIKL
;
A
#
# COMPACT_ATOMS: atom_id res chain seq x y z
N MET A 1 11.12 -2.15 -14.40
CA MET A 1 10.01 -2.16 -13.41
C MET A 1 9.92 -0.78 -12.77
N ASN A 2 8.76 -0.11 -12.83
CA ASN A 2 8.61 1.24 -12.28
C ASN A 2 8.64 1.20 -10.75
N ARG A 3 9.75 1.64 -10.14
CA ARG A 3 9.96 1.64 -8.68
C ARG A 3 8.84 2.37 -7.92
N TYR A 4 8.17 3.33 -8.54
CA TYR A 4 7.09 4.08 -7.92
C TYR A 4 5.76 3.32 -7.88
N LEU A 5 5.54 2.34 -8.74
CA LEU A 5 4.39 1.44 -8.62
C LEU A 5 4.55 0.49 -7.42
N ILE A 6 5.78 0.05 -7.17
CA ILE A 6 6.12 -0.72 -5.97
C ILE A 6 5.89 0.13 -4.71
N GLN A 7 6.34 1.39 -4.74
CA GLN A 7 6.11 2.36 -3.65
C GLN A 7 4.62 2.59 -3.34
N GLN A 8 3.76 2.50 -4.36
CA GLN A 8 2.31 2.60 -4.18
C GLN A 8 1.66 1.30 -3.68
N GLY A 9 2.45 0.24 -3.45
CA GLY A 9 2.01 -1.02 -2.85
C GLY A 9 1.65 -2.14 -3.84
N PHE A 10 2.04 -2.03 -5.11
CA PHE A 10 1.75 -3.04 -6.15
C PHE A 10 2.87 -4.08 -6.33
N SER A 11 3.65 -4.36 -5.28
CA SER A 11 4.79 -5.28 -5.33
C SER A 11 4.44 -6.74 -5.61
N SER A 12 3.19 -7.14 -5.39
CA SER A 12 2.70 -8.50 -5.56
C SER A 12 2.05 -8.78 -6.93
N CYS A 13 1.97 -7.77 -7.80
CA CYS A 13 1.31 -7.87 -9.10
C CYS A 13 2.23 -8.45 -10.19
N SER A 14 1.64 -9.16 -11.15
CA SER A 14 2.34 -9.65 -12.34
C SER A 14 2.75 -8.49 -13.27
N LEU A 15 3.65 -8.74 -14.23
CA LEU A 15 4.06 -7.73 -15.21
C LEU A 15 2.87 -7.22 -16.04
N ASP A 16 1.95 -8.10 -16.40
CA ASP A 16 0.73 -7.73 -17.11
C ASP A 16 -0.21 -6.87 -16.26
N GLU A 17 -0.38 -7.22 -14.98
CA GLU A 17 -1.16 -6.41 -14.04
C GLU A 17 -0.53 -5.02 -13.82
N LEU A 18 0.79 -4.96 -13.67
CA LEU A 18 1.52 -3.70 -13.53
C LEU A 18 1.37 -2.80 -14.75
N SER A 19 1.30 -3.37 -15.95
CA SER A 19 1.06 -2.60 -17.16
C SER A 19 -0.34 -1.95 -17.16
N ALA A 20 -1.38 -2.65 -16.71
CA ALA A 20 -2.72 -2.10 -16.55
C ALA A 20 -2.77 -1.01 -15.47
N ILE A 21 -2.10 -1.25 -14.34
CA ILE A 21 -1.99 -0.30 -13.23
C ILE A 21 -1.32 1.00 -13.70
N ASN A 22 -0.29 0.92 -14.56
CA ASN A 22 0.47 2.08 -15.03
C ASN A 22 -0.41 3.15 -15.72
N TYR A 23 -1.40 2.74 -16.51
CA TYR A 23 -2.35 3.67 -17.13
C TYR A 23 -3.33 4.24 -16.09
N TYR A 24 -3.84 3.36 -15.24
CA TYR A 24 -4.85 3.73 -14.25
C TYR A 24 -4.34 4.71 -13.18
N VAL A 25 -3.10 4.55 -12.71
CA VAL A 25 -2.50 5.49 -11.73
C VAL A 25 -2.29 6.90 -12.30
N ARG A 26 -2.40 7.09 -13.61
CA ARG A 26 -2.45 8.41 -14.26
C ARG A 26 -3.88 8.89 -14.47
N PHE A 27 -4.76 7.99 -14.92
CA PHE A 27 -6.16 8.29 -15.19
C PHE A 27 -6.88 8.94 -14.00
N MET A 28 -6.77 8.32 -12.81
CA MET A 28 -7.46 8.80 -11.62
C MET A 28 -6.98 10.20 -11.20
N PRO A 29 -5.67 10.46 -11.01
CA PRO A 29 -5.20 11.80 -10.67
C PRO A 29 -5.50 12.85 -11.74
N VAL A 30 -5.50 12.51 -13.04
CA VAL A 30 -5.90 13.45 -14.09
C VAL A 30 -7.36 13.87 -13.92
N PHE A 31 -8.25 12.90 -13.66
CA PHE A 31 -9.66 13.19 -13.41
C PHE A 31 -9.87 14.05 -12.16
N CYS A 32 -9.17 13.74 -11.07
CA CYS A 32 -9.25 14.57 -9.85
C CYS A 32 -8.66 15.97 -10.09
N LEU A 33 -7.57 16.08 -10.84
CA LEU A 33 -6.90 17.34 -11.14
C LEU A 33 -7.80 18.29 -11.93
N THR A 34 -8.53 17.80 -12.94
CA THR A 34 -9.46 18.63 -13.72
C THR A 34 -10.57 19.20 -12.83
N LEU A 35 -11.10 18.40 -11.91
CA LEU A 35 -12.11 18.84 -10.95
C LEU A 35 -11.53 19.84 -9.94
N VAL A 36 -10.32 19.63 -9.42
CA VAL A 36 -9.66 20.58 -8.51
C VAL A 36 -9.46 21.93 -9.20
N ILE A 37 -8.92 21.95 -10.43
CA ILE A 37 -8.73 23.19 -11.20
C ILE A 37 -10.08 23.88 -11.43
N THR A 38 -11.09 23.13 -11.85
CA THR A 38 -12.45 23.66 -12.06
C THR A 38 -13.03 24.26 -10.78
N GLY A 39 -12.87 23.58 -9.65
CA GLY A 39 -13.32 24.04 -8.34
C GLY A 39 -12.63 25.34 -7.91
N LEU A 40 -11.33 25.50 -8.18
CA LEU A 40 -10.61 26.76 -7.91
C LEU A 40 -11.09 27.89 -8.83
N LEU A 41 -11.13 27.65 -10.14
CA LEU A 41 -11.48 28.68 -11.14
C LEU A 41 -12.90 29.20 -10.94
N LEU A 42 -13.84 28.31 -10.59
CA LEU A 42 -15.24 28.67 -10.36
C LEU A 42 -15.54 29.06 -8.91
N ASN A 43 -14.55 28.96 -8.00
CA ASN A 43 -14.70 29.17 -6.57
C ASN A 43 -15.84 28.33 -5.95
N GLN A 44 -15.92 27.05 -6.33
CA GLN A 44 -17.03 26.16 -6.00
C GLN A 44 -16.63 25.14 -4.92
N PRO A 45 -16.99 25.35 -3.62
CA PRO A 45 -16.60 24.46 -2.53
C PRO A 45 -17.22 23.05 -2.65
N LEU A 46 -18.38 22.92 -3.27
CA LEU A 46 -19.08 21.62 -3.43
C LEU A 46 -18.27 20.60 -4.23
N ILE A 47 -17.44 21.05 -5.17
CA ILE A 47 -16.57 20.14 -5.96
C ILE A 47 -15.56 19.47 -5.02
N TYR A 48 -14.99 20.20 -4.07
CA TYR A 48 -14.03 19.66 -3.11
C TYR A 48 -14.67 18.69 -2.12
N PHE A 49 -15.89 18.97 -1.66
CA PHE A 49 -16.62 18.02 -0.81
C PHE A 49 -16.95 16.71 -1.55
N SER A 50 -17.23 16.80 -2.85
CA SER A 50 -17.42 15.62 -3.70
C SER A 50 -16.12 14.82 -3.86
N LEU A 51 -15.00 15.48 -4.13
CA LEU A 51 -13.67 14.85 -4.21
C LEU A 51 -13.24 14.22 -2.88
N ALA A 52 -13.54 14.88 -1.76
CA ALA A 52 -13.30 14.35 -0.43
C ALA A 52 -14.08 13.05 -0.19
N THR A 53 -15.34 13.00 -0.62
CA THR A 53 -16.20 11.81 -0.52
C THR A 53 -15.61 10.64 -1.32
N LEU A 54 -15.15 10.90 -2.56
CA LEU A 54 -14.43 9.89 -3.35
C LEU A 54 -13.18 9.37 -2.64
N GLY A 55 -12.40 10.25 -2.01
CA GLY A 55 -11.23 9.85 -1.22
C GLY A 55 -11.58 8.98 0.01
N ILE A 56 -12.69 9.26 0.69
CA ILE A 56 -13.18 8.44 1.81
C ILE A 56 -13.51 7.03 1.33
N MET A 57 -14.21 6.91 0.20
CA MET A 57 -14.52 5.62 -0.41
C MET A 57 -13.26 4.85 -0.78
N GLY A 58 -12.25 5.55 -1.34
CA GLY A 58 -10.96 4.97 -1.68
C GLY A 58 -10.15 4.49 -0.48
N PHE A 59 -10.26 5.16 0.66
CA PHE A 59 -9.65 4.69 1.90
C PHE A 59 -10.42 3.51 2.51
N ALA A 60 -11.75 3.55 2.52
CA ALA A 60 -12.59 2.55 3.19
C ALA A 60 -12.51 1.16 2.54
N SER A 61 -12.35 1.10 1.21
CA SER A 61 -12.50 -0.14 0.45
C SER A 61 -11.18 -0.77 0.00
N LYS A 62 -11.06 -2.09 0.20
CA LYS A 62 -9.92 -2.90 -0.28
C LYS A 62 -10.07 -3.40 -1.72
N LYS A 63 -11.31 -3.45 -2.24
CA LYS A 63 -11.65 -4.11 -3.52
C LYS A 63 -12.36 -3.20 -4.54
N TYR A 64 -12.94 -2.09 -4.08
CA TYR A 64 -13.82 -1.27 -4.91
C TYR A 64 -13.59 0.21 -4.70
N HIS A 65 -13.26 0.93 -5.77
CA HIS A 65 -13.36 2.38 -5.84
C HIS A 65 -14.28 2.75 -7.03
N PRO A 66 -15.16 3.76 -6.95
CA PRO A 66 -16.04 4.15 -8.06
C PRO A 66 -15.29 4.38 -9.38
N MET A 67 -14.16 5.07 -9.30
CA MET A 67 -13.26 5.30 -10.42
C MET A 67 -12.62 4.02 -11.00
N ASP A 68 -12.53 2.91 -10.26
CA ASP A 68 -12.12 1.61 -10.82
C ASP A 68 -13.20 1.10 -11.78
N ALA A 69 -14.47 1.25 -11.39
CA ALA A 69 -15.59 0.86 -12.24
C ALA A 69 -15.64 1.71 -13.51
N ILE A 70 -15.39 3.02 -13.38
CA ILE A 70 -15.30 3.94 -14.54
C ILE A 70 -14.14 3.54 -15.45
N TYR A 71 -12.94 3.35 -14.89
CA TYR A 71 -11.77 2.93 -15.66
C TYR A 71 -12.04 1.60 -16.39
N ASN A 72 -12.55 0.59 -15.69
CA ASN A 72 -12.81 -0.73 -16.27
C ASN A 72 -13.91 -0.72 -17.34
N ARG A 73 -14.86 0.21 -17.27
CA ARG A 73 -15.93 0.36 -18.26
C ARG A 73 -15.50 1.19 -19.48
N VAL A 74 -14.72 2.25 -19.29
CA VAL A 74 -14.44 3.25 -20.32
C VAL A 74 -13.03 3.10 -20.91
N ILE A 75 -12.02 2.92 -20.07
CA ILE A 75 -10.61 2.96 -20.49
C ILE A 75 -10.05 1.57 -20.75
N ALA A 76 -10.36 0.60 -19.88
CA ALA A 76 -9.83 -0.76 -20.00
C ALA A 76 -10.15 -1.45 -21.35
N PRO A 77 -11.32 -1.26 -21.98
CA PRO A 77 -11.59 -1.83 -23.32
C PRO A 77 -10.68 -1.28 -24.41
N ILE A 78 -10.29 0.01 -24.35
CA ILE A 78 -9.46 0.68 -25.35
C ILE A 78 -8.05 0.06 -25.37
N TYR A 79 -7.51 -0.23 -24.19
CA TYR A 79 -6.15 -0.76 -24.03
C TYR A 79 -6.11 -2.27 -23.79
N GLN A 80 -7.26 -2.95 -23.73
CA GLN A 80 -7.40 -4.36 -23.35
C GLN A 80 -6.71 -4.72 -22.02
N LYS A 81 -6.74 -3.78 -21.06
CA LYS A 81 -6.00 -3.88 -19.79
C LYS A 81 -6.93 -3.59 -18.62
N LYS A 82 -7.56 -4.64 -18.08
CA LYS A 82 -8.43 -4.56 -16.89
C LYS A 82 -7.60 -4.39 -15.62
N LEU A 83 -8.13 -3.60 -14.69
CA LEU A 83 -7.49 -3.39 -13.40
C LEU A 83 -7.64 -4.65 -12.51
N PRO A 84 -6.57 -5.10 -11.82
CA PRO A 84 -6.71 -6.12 -10.79
C PRO A 84 -7.55 -5.59 -9.62
N ALA A 85 -8.28 -6.48 -8.92
CA ALA A 85 -9.14 -6.13 -7.78
C ALA A 85 -8.33 -5.90 -6.48
N VAL A 86 -7.31 -5.04 -6.55
CA VAL A 86 -6.35 -4.79 -5.46
C VAL A 86 -6.23 -3.29 -5.21
N ASN A 87 -6.63 -2.84 -4.01
CA ASN A 87 -6.36 -1.49 -3.53
C ASN A 87 -5.41 -1.53 -2.31
N PRO A 88 -4.09 -1.41 -2.52
CA PRO A 88 -3.11 -1.63 -1.48
C PRO A 88 -3.12 -0.49 -0.44
N LEU A 89 -2.62 -0.78 0.76
CA LEU A 89 -2.70 0.13 1.89
C LEU A 89 -1.99 1.50 1.67
N PRO A 90 -0.79 1.58 1.07
CA PRO A 90 -0.16 2.88 0.77
C PRO A 90 -1.07 3.77 -0.10
N ARG A 91 -1.74 3.17 -1.09
CA ARG A 91 -2.66 3.89 -1.98
C ARG A 91 -3.94 4.33 -1.28
N ARG A 92 -4.51 3.48 -0.41
CA ARG A 92 -5.64 3.85 0.45
C ARG A 92 -5.27 5.04 1.35
N TYR A 93 -4.06 5.05 1.90
CA TYR A 93 -3.55 6.18 2.68
C TYR A 93 -3.42 7.45 1.83
N SER A 94 -2.99 7.34 0.57
CA SER A 94 -3.02 8.47 -0.37
C SER A 94 -4.44 9.01 -0.57
N SER A 95 -5.47 8.15 -0.64
CA SER A 95 -6.86 8.59 -0.72
C SER A 95 -7.30 9.36 0.54
N LEU A 96 -6.89 8.90 1.73
CA LEU A 96 -7.16 9.61 2.99
C LEU A 96 -6.49 10.99 3.02
N MET A 97 -5.21 11.09 2.65
CA MET A 97 -4.54 12.39 2.57
C MET A 97 -5.23 13.32 1.58
N ASN A 98 -5.63 12.80 0.41
CA ASN A 98 -6.40 13.57 -0.56
C ASN A 98 -7.74 14.06 0.03
N THR A 99 -8.46 13.24 0.80
CA THR A 99 -9.67 13.67 1.52
C THR A 99 -9.40 14.84 2.45
N ILE A 100 -8.35 14.78 3.27
CA ILE A 100 -8.01 15.84 4.23
C ILE A 100 -7.76 17.17 3.50
N PHE A 101 -6.95 17.14 2.44
CA PHE A 101 -6.66 18.35 1.65
C PHE A 101 -7.89 18.91 0.93
N ASN A 102 -8.74 18.05 0.35
CA ASN A 102 -9.96 18.50 -0.31
C ASN A 102 -10.98 19.05 0.68
N LEU A 103 -11.20 18.40 1.83
CA LEU A 103 -12.07 18.94 2.89
C LEU A 103 -11.56 20.30 3.38
N THR A 104 -10.26 20.41 3.64
CA THR A 104 -9.64 21.66 4.09
C THR A 104 -9.86 22.77 3.05
N THR A 105 -9.58 22.49 1.77
CA THR A 105 -9.77 23.47 0.69
C THR A 105 -11.24 23.87 0.54
N GLY A 106 -12.15 22.89 0.53
CA GLY A 106 -13.59 23.15 0.44
C GLY A 106 -14.11 23.98 1.62
N LEU A 107 -13.68 23.69 2.85
CA LEU A 107 -14.04 24.45 4.04
C LEU A 107 -13.50 25.88 4.00
N LEU A 108 -12.25 26.09 3.57
CA LEU A 108 -11.65 27.42 3.44
C LEU A 108 -12.43 28.28 2.43
N LEU A 109 -12.75 27.74 1.26
CA LEU A 109 -13.52 28.44 0.24
C LEU A 109 -14.96 28.72 0.71
N PHE A 110 -15.59 27.74 1.38
CA PHE A 110 -16.94 27.89 1.92
C PHE A 110 -17.05 28.99 2.98
N ASN A 111 -16.02 29.16 3.81
CA ASN A 111 -15.96 30.19 4.85
C ASN A 111 -15.38 31.54 4.37
N GLY A 112 -15.11 31.70 3.07
CA GLY A 112 -14.61 32.95 2.49
C GLY A 112 -13.11 33.21 2.67
N PHE A 113 -12.33 32.25 3.16
CA PHE A 113 -10.87 32.34 3.27
C PHE A 113 -10.18 32.04 1.92
N TYR A 114 -10.52 32.84 0.89
CA TYR A 114 -10.16 32.55 -0.50
C TYR A 114 -8.65 32.42 -0.73
N SER A 115 -7.83 33.35 -0.20
CA SER A 115 -6.38 33.31 -0.39
C SER A 115 -5.74 32.03 0.16
N VAL A 116 -6.21 31.57 1.32
CA VAL A 116 -5.72 30.32 1.93
C VAL A 116 -6.23 29.10 1.16
N GLY A 117 -7.49 29.13 0.71
CA GLY A 117 -8.05 28.08 -0.14
C GLY A 117 -7.34 27.94 -1.49
N LEU A 118 -6.94 29.06 -2.12
CA LEU A 118 -6.12 29.06 -3.33
C LEU A 118 -4.74 28.44 -3.07
N PHE A 119 -4.13 28.74 -1.93
CA PHE A 119 -2.85 28.15 -1.55
C PHE A 119 -2.96 26.63 -1.36
N THR A 120 -3.94 26.15 -0.58
CA THR A 120 -4.12 24.70 -0.34
C THR A 120 -4.51 23.95 -1.60
N GLY A 121 -5.37 24.53 -2.43
CA GLY A 121 -5.75 23.95 -3.73
C GLY A 121 -4.60 23.96 -4.75
N GLY A 122 -3.78 25.02 -4.76
CA GLY A 122 -2.56 25.07 -5.57
C GLY A 122 -1.56 23.99 -5.18
N LEU A 123 -1.38 23.75 -3.87
CA LEU A 123 -0.56 22.63 -3.38
C LEU A 123 -1.11 21.27 -3.83
N LEU A 124 -2.43 21.07 -3.79
CA LEU A 124 -3.08 19.87 -4.33
C LEU A 124 -2.78 19.66 -5.82
N ILE A 125 -2.79 20.73 -6.62
CA ILE A 125 -2.44 20.69 -8.05
C ILE A 125 -0.99 20.23 -8.23
N LEU A 126 -0.05 20.84 -7.51
CA LEU A 126 1.38 20.50 -7.60
C LEU A 126 1.65 19.02 -7.25
N LEU A 127 1.04 18.53 -6.16
CA LEU A 127 1.18 17.14 -5.74
C LEU A 127 0.58 16.15 -6.75
N GLN A 128 -0.57 16.49 -7.35
CA GLN A 128 -1.18 15.65 -8.39
C GLN A 128 -0.36 15.65 -9.68
N LEU A 129 0.16 16.80 -10.12
CA LEU A 129 1.06 16.88 -11.28
C LEU A 129 2.32 16.04 -11.07
N ALA A 130 2.94 16.11 -9.89
CA ALA A 130 4.08 15.26 -9.56
C ALA A 130 3.74 13.77 -9.73
N ALA A 131 2.59 13.32 -9.21
CA ALA A 131 2.14 11.94 -9.35
C ALA A 131 1.86 11.54 -10.81
N ILE A 132 1.22 12.42 -11.60
CA ILE A 132 0.88 12.16 -13.01
C ILE A 132 2.14 12.04 -13.87
N LEU A 133 3.08 12.98 -13.70
CA LEU A 133 4.28 13.08 -14.54
C LEU A 133 5.33 12.04 -14.17
N THR A 134 5.52 11.78 -12.88
CA THR A 134 6.65 10.98 -12.39
C THR A 134 6.24 9.61 -11.83
N HIS A 135 4.95 9.37 -11.57
CA HIS A 135 4.41 8.27 -10.75
C HIS A 135 4.79 8.32 -9.27
N PHE A 136 5.58 9.30 -8.84
CA PHE A 136 5.92 9.48 -7.44
C PHE A 136 4.73 10.02 -6.67
N CYS A 137 4.23 9.25 -5.71
CA CYS A 137 3.16 9.68 -4.83
C CYS A 137 3.75 10.08 -3.48
N VAL A 138 3.70 11.39 -3.17
CA VAL A 138 4.23 11.95 -1.92
C VAL A 138 3.52 11.33 -0.71
N ALA A 139 2.20 11.15 -0.76
CA ALA A 139 1.45 10.55 0.34
C ALA A 139 1.83 9.08 0.60
N CYS A 140 2.04 8.28 -0.45
CA CYS A 140 2.55 6.91 -0.30
C CYS A 140 3.98 6.90 0.26
N TRP A 141 4.83 7.84 -0.16
CA TRP A 141 6.19 7.97 0.38
C TRP A 141 6.18 8.33 1.87
N LEU A 142 5.36 9.30 2.28
CA LEU A 142 5.18 9.67 3.68
C LEU A 142 4.68 8.48 4.50
N TYR A 143 3.73 7.72 3.96
CA TYR A 143 3.28 6.47 4.56
C TYR A 143 4.44 5.49 4.77
N GLU A 144 5.27 5.23 3.75
CA GLU A 144 6.41 4.33 3.87
C GLU A 144 7.41 4.79 4.93
N LYS A 145 7.73 6.09 4.97
CA LYS A 145 8.66 6.65 5.95
C LYS A 145 8.10 6.63 7.36
N PHE A 146 6.83 6.97 7.52
CA PHE A 146 6.14 6.90 8.81
C PHE A 146 6.10 5.46 9.33
N TYR A 147 5.74 4.50 8.48
CA TYR A 147 5.73 3.09 8.87
C TYR A 147 7.15 2.58 9.15
N ALA A 148 8.16 2.95 8.36
CA ALA A 148 9.54 2.60 8.64
C ALA A 148 10.04 3.19 9.97
N PHE A 149 9.69 4.44 10.27
CA PHE A 149 9.99 5.10 11.54
C PHE A 149 9.36 4.37 12.73
N LEU A 150 8.13 3.89 12.58
CA LEU A 150 7.47 3.03 13.58
C LEU A 150 8.01 1.59 13.63
N GLY A 151 9.13 1.28 12.95
CA GLY A 151 9.75 -0.04 12.94
C GLY A 151 9.07 -1.04 11.98
N TYR A 152 8.13 -0.60 11.15
CA TYR A 152 7.41 -1.43 10.19
C TYR A 152 8.15 -1.52 8.82
N GLY A 153 9.48 -1.70 8.77
CA GLY A 153 10.27 -1.64 7.53
C GLY A 153 10.69 -2.97 6.85
N ASN A 154 10.57 -4.13 7.49
CA ASN A 154 11.31 -5.35 7.08
C ASN A 154 10.54 -6.39 6.24
N ASN A 155 9.74 -5.96 5.26
CA ASN A 155 9.09 -6.92 4.35
C ASN A 155 10.00 -7.25 3.15
N ILE A 156 10.27 -8.54 2.92
CA ILE A 156 10.99 -9.01 1.73
C ILE A 156 10.04 -9.37 0.58
N THR A 157 10.52 -9.28 -0.66
CA THR A 157 9.78 -9.73 -1.84
C THR A 157 9.77 -11.25 -1.95
N LEU A 158 8.81 -11.82 -2.70
CA LEU A 158 8.77 -13.27 -2.99
C LEU A 158 10.04 -13.79 -3.66
N SER A 159 10.61 -13.02 -4.60
CA SER A 159 11.86 -13.39 -5.26
C SER A 159 13.02 -13.51 -4.28
N LYS A 160 13.16 -12.54 -3.37
CA LYS A 160 14.20 -12.57 -2.33
C LYS A 160 13.95 -13.68 -1.32
N ALA A 161 12.70 -13.93 -0.98
CA ALA A 161 12.32 -15.03 -0.09
C ALA A 161 12.70 -16.39 -0.69
N ARG A 162 12.48 -16.61 -1.99
CA ARG A 162 12.93 -17.84 -2.69
C ARG A 162 14.44 -17.99 -2.68
N GLU A 163 15.17 -16.91 -2.95
CA GLU A 163 16.64 -16.90 -2.87
C GLU A 163 17.14 -17.28 -1.47
N LEU A 164 16.61 -16.64 -0.43
CA LEU A 164 16.93 -16.97 0.97
C LEU A 164 16.58 -18.43 1.29
N ARG A 165 15.44 -18.93 0.80
CA ARG A 165 15.00 -20.31 1.01
C ARG A 165 15.92 -21.33 0.35
N MET A 166 16.39 -21.06 -0.87
CA MET A 166 17.40 -21.88 -1.56
C MET A 166 18.74 -21.87 -0.81
N ASN A 167 19.08 -20.75 -0.17
CA ASN A 167 20.28 -20.61 0.67
C ASN A 167 20.09 -21.16 2.09
N GLY A 168 19.02 -21.92 2.36
CA GLY A 168 18.79 -22.61 3.62
C GLY A 168 18.09 -21.81 4.71
N ALA A 169 17.48 -20.67 4.37
CA ALA A 169 16.71 -19.88 5.34
C ALA A 169 15.53 -20.68 5.91
N LEU A 170 15.29 -20.54 7.21
CA LEU A 170 14.16 -21.18 7.90
C LEU A 170 12.87 -20.43 7.56
N LEU A 171 11.83 -21.17 7.18
CA LEU A 171 10.49 -20.63 7.02
C LEU A 171 9.74 -20.86 8.33
N VAL A 172 9.26 -19.78 8.95
CA VAL A 172 8.63 -19.82 10.27
C VAL A 172 7.23 -19.23 10.20
N ASP A 173 6.26 -20.03 10.62
CA ASP A 173 4.87 -19.63 10.76
C ASP A 173 4.62 -19.10 12.17
N VAL A 174 4.37 -17.80 12.30
CA VAL A 174 4.19 -17.15 13.61
C VAL A 174 2.72 -17.06 14.04
N ARG A 175 1.84 -17.79 13.35
CA ARG A 175 0.43 -17.93 13.74
C ARG A 175 0.28 -18.83 14.96
N THR A 176 -0.93 -18.82 15.52
CA THR A 176 -1.28 -19.77 16.59
C THR A 176 -1.29 -21.21 16.05
N PRO A 177 -1.09 -22.22 16.91
CA PRO A 177 -1.16 -23.63 16.49
C PRO A 177 -2.48 -23.97 15.81
N GLN A 178 -3.60 -23.43 16.31
CA GLN A 178 -4.93 -23.67 15.74
C GLN A 178 -5.09 -23.07 14.33
N GLU A 179 -4.46 -21.94 14.04
CA GLU A 179 -4.42 -21.38 12.68
C GLU A 179 -3.49 -22.17 11.76
N HIS A 180 -2.38 -22.67 12.30
CA HIS A 180 -1.44 -23.49 11.56
C HIS A 180 -2.07 -24.82 11.13
N GLU A 181 -2.76 -25.51 12.03
CA GLU A 181 -3.48 -26.76 11.75
C GLU A 181 -4.53 -26.62 10.65
N LYS A 182 -5.22 -25.47 10.59
CA LYS A 182 -6.21 -25.19 9.53
C LYS A 182 -5.58 -25.10 8.14
N GLN A 183 -4.32 -24.66 8.06
CA GLN A 183 -3.62 -24.51 6.79
C GLN A 183 -2.11 -24.55 7.00
N VAL A 184 -1.52 -25.73 6.84
CA VAL A 184 -0.07 -25.95 6.99
C VAL A 184 0.65 -25.57 5.70
N ILE A 185 1.79 -24.89 5.83
CA ILE A 185 2.71 -24.61 4.71
C ILE A 185 3.89 -25.58 4.79
N THR A 186 4.13 -26.31 3.71
CA THR A 186 5.19 -27.34 3.66
C THR A 186 6.56 -26.75 3.98
N GLY A 187 7.27 -27.37 4.92
CA GLY A 187 8.59 -26.94 5.37
C GLY A 187 8.60 -25.69 6.25
N ALA A 188 7.43 -25.14 6.61
CA ALA A 188 7.34 -24.10 7.63
C ALA A 188 7.34 -24.71 9.04
N LEU A 189 8.11 -24.11 9.94
CA LEU A 189 8.08 -24.45 11.37
C LEU A 189 7.08 -23.52 12.08
N ASN A 190 6.10 -24.07 12.80
CA ASN A 190 5.21 -23.23 13.60
C ASN A 190 5.86 -22.80 14.91
N ILE A 191 6.15 -21.51 15.04
CA ILE A 191 6.63 -20.89 16.27
C ILE A 191 5.76 -19.65 16.51
N PRO A 192 4.68 -19.78 17.30
CA PRO A 192 3.79 -18.66 17.60
C PRO A 192 4.56 -17.44 18.13
N ILE A 193 4.09 -16.24 17.77
CA ILE A 193 4.73 -15.00 18.20
C ILE A 193 4.90 -14.86 19.72
N THR A 194 4.02 -15.49 20.49
CA THR A 194 4.07 -15.49 21.95
C THR A 194 5.20 -16.31 22.54
N THR A 195 5.75 -17.28 21.80
CA THR A 195 6.85 -18.17 22.24
C THR A 195 8.16 -17.90 21.48
N LEU A 196 8.20 -16.78 20.76
CA LEU A 196 9.29 -16.38 19.87
C LEU A 196 10.48 -15.76 20.63
N THR A 197 10.38 -15.57 21.94
CA THR A 197 11.50 -15.11 22.75
C THR A 197 12.31 -16.23 23.37
N ASP A 198 11.74 -17.43 23.47
CA ASP A 198 12.24 -18.54 24.29
C ASP A 198 12.83 -19.68 23.43
N ASN A 199 12.82 -19.51 22.10
CA ASN A 199 13.25 -20.53 21.15
C ASN A 199 14.62 -20.19 20.55
N ASN A 200 15.60 -21.08 20.69
CA ASN A 200 16.95 -20.90 20.10
C ASN A 200 17.08 -21.47 18.67
N ILE A 201 16.00 -21.99 18.08
CA ILE A 201 16.01 -22.79 16.84
C ILE A 201 16.54 -22.01 15.62
N TYR A 202 16.40 -20.69 15.64
CA TYR A 202 16.76 -19.81 14.53
C TYR A 202 18.13 -19.13 14.68
N HIS A 203 18.90 -19.44 15.74
CA HIS A 203 20.17 -18.76 15.98
C HIS A 203 21.16 -18.91 14.83
N GLY A 204 21.74 -17.79 14.38
CA GLY A 204 22.75 -17.75 13.32
C GLY A 204 22.24 -18.08 11.92
N LYS A 205 20.93 -18.18 11.71
CA LYS A 205 20.31 -18.48 10.41
C LYS A 205 19.58 -17.26 9.83
N ASP A 206 19.35 -17.29 8.52
CA ASP A 206 18.35 -16.42 7.93
C ASP A 206 16.96 -17.00 8.19
N VAL A 207 16.01 -16.16 8.59
CA VAL A 207 14.66 -16.57 8.97
C VAL A 207 13.64 -15.79 8.17
N ILE A 208 12.74 -16.49 7.51
CA ILE A 208 11.61 -15.94 6.79
C ILE A 208 10.37 -16.20 7.63
N VAL A 209 9.75 -15.16 8.18
CA VAL A 209 8.54 -15.27 9.00
C VAL A 209 7.30 -14.86 8.22
N PHE A 210 6.20 -15.60 8.37
CA PHE A 210 4.90 -15.25 7.81
C PHE A 210 3.79 -15.44 8.86
N CYS A 211 2.65 -14.78 8.65
CA CYS A 211 1.46 -14.98 9.48
C CYS A 211 0.19 -14.88 8.62
N ASN A 212 -0.99 -14.72 9.23
CA ASN A 212 -2.23 -14.63 8.46
C ASN A 212 -2.28 -13.35 7.59
N SER A 213 -2.20 -12.16 8.19
CA SER A 213 -2.38 -10.86 7.52
C SER A 213 -1.09 -10.07 7.27
N GLY A 214 0.04 -10.52 7.80
CA GLY A 214 1.34 -9.86 7.73
C GLY A 214 1.74 -9.00 8.93
N MET A 215 0.82 -8.71 9.87
CA MET A 215 1.16 -7.88 11.04
C MET A 215 2.07 -8.61 12.03
N ARG A 216 1.72 -9.86 12.41
CA ARG A 216 2.50 -10.65 13.38
C ARG A 216 3.88 -11.07 12.86
N SER A 217 3.99 -11.44 11.58
CA SER A 217 5.29 -11.77 10.99
C SER A 217 6.27 -10.60 11.00
N LYS A 218 5.75 -9.39 10.88
CA LYS A 218 6.54 -8.18 10.98
C LYS A 218 7.09 -7.96 12.39
N GLU A 219 6.20 -8.03 13.37
CA GLU A 219 6.57 -7.95 14.79
C GLU A 219 7.57 -9.05 15.17
N ALA A 220 7.33 -10.29 14.75
CA ALA A 220 8.26 -11.40 14.94
C ALA A 220 9.64 -11.14 14.31
N SER A 221 9.69 -10.62 13.08
CA SER A 221 10.98 -10.30 12.44
C SER A 221 11.76 -9.25 13.22
N ASN A 222 11.07 -8.26 13.81
CA ASN A 222 11.70 -7.25 14.64
C ASN A 222 12.21 -7.81 15.96
N ILE A 223 11.42 -8.65 16.64
CA ILE A 223 11.83 -9.33 17.90
C ILE A 223 13.12 -10.13 17.67
N ILE A 224 13.18 -10.92 16.60
CA ILE A 224 14.35 -11.75 16.28
C ILE A 224 15.58 -10.86 15.98
N ASN A 225 15.41 -9.82 15.15
CA ASN A 225 16.50 -8.92 14.76
C ASN A 225 17.03 -8.09 15.94
N GLN A 226 16.15 -7.61 16.83
CA GLN A 226 16.52 -6.80 17.99
C GLN A 226 17.38 -7.57 18.99
N LYS A 227 17.07 -8.85 19.21
CA LYS A 227 17.87 -9.71 20.08
C LYS A 227 19.19 -10.16 19.46
N ALA A 228 19.48 -9.77 18.22
CA ALA A 228 20.66 -10.18 17.44
C ALA A 228 20.84 -11.71 17.36
N LEU A 229 19.75 -12.46 17.49
CA LEU A 229 19.77 -13.93 17.48
C LEU A 229 19.93 -14.47 16.07
N ALA A 230 19.35 -13.78 15.08
CA ALA A 230 19.30 -14.20 13.69
C ALA A 230 19.02 -12.98 12.78
N ARG A 231 19.07 -13.19 11.46
CA ARG A 231 18.56 -12.20 10.49
C ARG A 231 17.17 -12.62 10.04
N ALA A 232 16.16 -11.92 10.51
CA ALA A 232 14.77 -12.23 10.21
C ALA A 232 14.15 -11.27 9.21
N TYR A 233 13.32 -11.82 8.33
CA TYR A 233 12.68 -11.14 7.22
C TYR A 233 11.19 -11.48 7.20
N SER A 234 10.33 -10.47 7.13
CA SER A 234 8.89 -10.69 7.05
C SER A 234 8.46 -10.96 5.61
N LEU A 235 7.84 -12.12 5.37
CA LEU A 235 7.18 -12.46 4.11
C LEU A 235 5.75 -11.91 4.04
N GLY A 236 5.23 -11.34 5.13
CA GLY A 236 3.88 -10.82 5.21
C GLY A 236 2.83 -11.92 5.46
N SER A 237 1.78 -11.93 4.66
CA SER A 237 0.62 -12.83 4.79
C SER A 237 0.91 -14.25 4.29
N ILE A 238 0.04 -15.19 4.68
CA ILE A 238 0.12 -16.59 4.28
C ILE A 238 -0.05 -16.76 2.76
N GLU A 239 -0.78 -15.86 2.10
CA GLU A 239 -0.91 -15.84 0.64
C GLU A 239 0.44 -15.76 -0.08
N ASN A 240 1.44 -15.13 0.53
CA ASN A 240 2.80 -15.10 0.00
C ASN A 240 3.55 -16.40 0.31
N ALA A 241 3.35 -16.97 1.50
CA ALA A 241 3.97 -18.23 1.90
C ALA A 241 3.50 -19.42 1.05
N ILE A 242 2.25 -19.43 0.60
CA ILE A 242 1.70 -20.44 -0.32
C ILE A 242 2.41 -20.43 -1.69
N LYS A 243 2.91 -19.27 -2.11
CA LYS A 243 3.58 -19.08 -3.41
C LYS A 243 5.10 -19.30 -3.34
N LEU A 244 5.62 -19.57 -2.14
CA LEU A 244 7.04 -19.70 -1.87
C LEU A 244 7.54 -21.09 -2.26
#